data_AF-A0A081RQ08-F1
#
_entry.id   AF-A0A081RQ08-F1
#
_cell.length_a   1.000
_cell.length_b   1.000
_cell.length_c   1.000
_cell.angle_alpha   90.00
_cell.angle_beta   90.00
_cell.angle_gamma   90.00
#
_symmetry.space_group_name_H-M   'P 1'
#
loop_
_entity.id
_entity.type
_entity.pdbx_description
1 polymer ?
#
loop_
_entity_poly.entity_id
_entity_poly.type
_entity_poly.pdbx_seq_one_letter_code
_entity_poly.pdbx_strand_id
1 'polypeptide(L)'
;MTDIIWGNGGNVLSNDIFVLNVTHRKNGNKGDYSDTEKIKISKADIPGLPHARADWSEDSLKSCIKDAFLKCEIEQREDSGILSAKVSHSGVGGY
;
A
#
# COMPACT_ATOMS: atom_id res chain seq x y z
N MET A 1 -15.02 1.74 -11.34
CA MET A 1 -14.95 1.03 -10.05
C MET A 1 -13.47 0.86 -9.75
N THR A 2 -13.03 1.33 -8.58
CA THR A 2 -11.62 1.28 -8.18
C THR A 2 -11.29 -0.10 -7.63
N ASP A 3 -10.16 -0.64 -8.06
CA ASP A 3 -9.63 -1.90 -7.54
C ASP A 3 -9.05 -1.67 -6.15
N ILE A 4 -9.31 -2.61 -5.24
CA ILE A 4 -8.83 -2.52 -3.85
C ILE A 4 -8.21 -3.85 -3.46
N ILE A 5 -7.02 -3.76 -2.88
CA ILE A 5 -6.34 -4.89 -2.25
C ILE A 5 -5.97 -4.50 -0.82
N TRP A 6 -5.90 -5.50 0.05
CA TRP A 6 -5.44 -5.34 1.42
C TRP A 6 -4.34 -6.33 1.72
N GLY A 7 -3.47 -5.97 2.65
CA GLY A 7 -2.36 -6.80 3.03
C GLY A 7 -1.50 -6.17 4.12
N ASN A 8 -0.47 -6.89 4.53
CA ASN A 8 0.48 -6.40 5.51
C ASN A 8 1.66 -5.71 4.81
N GLY A 9 2.13 -4.60 5.38
CA GLY A 9 3.36 -3.94 4.94
C GLY A 9 4.57 -4.86 5.10
N GLY A 10 5.31 -5.06 4.00
CA GLY A 10 6.53 -5.85 3.94
C GLY A 10 7.77 -4.97 3.86
N ASN A 11 8.66 -5.31 2.92
CA ASN A 11 9.92 -4.58 2.76
C ASN A 11 9.70 -3.19 2.13
N VAL A 12 10.50 -2.21 2.56
CA VAL A 12 10.55 -0.87 1.95
C VAL A 12 11.61 -0.87 0.85
N LEU A 13 11.28 -0.31 -0.32
CA LEU A 13 12.15 -0.25 -1.50
C LEU A 13 12.66 1.18 -1.78
N SER A 14 11.91 2.20 -1.35
CA SER A 14 12.27 3.62 -1.36
C SER A 14 11.43 4.36 -0.30
N ASN A 15 11.63 5.66 -0.15
CA ASN A 15 10.84 6.47 0.78
C ASN A 15 9.33 6.54 0.47
N ASP A 16 8.88 6.08 -0.70
CA ASP A 16 7.48 6.06 -1.12
C ASP A 16 7.02 4.72 -1.74
N ILE A 17 7.91 3.71 -1.81
CA ILE A 17 7.62 2.40 -2.39
C ILE A 17 7.87 1.31 -1.36
N PHE A 18 6.91 0.41 -1.21
CA PHE A 18 7.02 -0.76 -0.36
C PHE A 18 6.38 -2.00 -1.01
N VAL A 19 6.64 -3.16 -0.41
CA VAL A 19 6.03 -4.43 -0.77
C VAL A 19 4.80 -4.66 0.10
N LEU A 20 3.65 -4.90 -0.52
CA LEU A 20 2.45 -5.35 0.18
C LEU A 20 2.33 -6.87 0.05
N ASN A 21 2.25 -7.55 1.19
CA ASN A 21 1.88 -8.97 1.25
C ASN A 21 0.35 -9.05 1.21
N VAL A 22 -0.21 -9.24 0.02
CA VAL A 22 -1.64 -9.18 -0.24
C VAL A 22 -2.34 -10.37 0.41
N THR A 23 -3.33 -10.09 1.26
CA THR A 23 -4.17 -11.11 1.90
C THR A 23 -5.61 -11.06 1.43
N HIS A 24 -6.09 -9.90 0.94
CA HIS A 24 -7.46 -9.73 0.44
C HIS A 24 -7.50 -8.93 -0.85
N ARG A 25 -8.47 -9.27 -1.69
CA ARG A 25 -8.75 -8.59 -2.97
C ARG A 25 -10.25 -8.33 -3.00
N LYS A 26 -10.65 -7.14 -3.40
CA LYS A 26 -12.07 -6.79 -3.47
C LYS A 26 -12.72 -7.56 -4.61
N ASN A 27 -13.92 -8.08 -4.35
CA ASN A 27 -14.73 -8.72 -5.38
C ASN A 27 -15.02 -7.73 -6.52
N GLY A 28 -14.78 -8.16 -7.76
CA GLY A 28 -14.96 -7.32 -8.95
C GLY A 28 -13.81 -6.36 -9.25
N ASN A 29 -12.64 -6.56 -8.62
CA ASN A 29 -11.40 -5.99 -9.13
C ASN A 29 -11.21 -6.36 -10.61
N LYS A 30 -10.75 -5.39 -11.41
CA LYS A 30 -10.52 -5.58 -12.85
C LYS A 30 -9.14 -6.18 -13.15
N GLY A 31 -8.15 -5.89 -12.30
CA GLY A 31 -6.80 -6.41 -12.41
C GLY A 31 -6.59 -7.68 -11.61
N ASP A 32 -5.65 -8.50 -12.08
CA ASP A 32 -5.11 -9.62 -11.34
C ASP A 32 -3.98 -9.16 -10.41
N TYR A 33 -4.13 -9.44 -9.12
CA TYR A 33 -3.16 -9.04 -8.10
C TYR A 33 -2.53 -10.27 -7.48
N SER A 34 -1.20 -10.32 -7.49
CA SER A 34 -0.39 -11.39 -6.90
C SER A 34 -0.45 -11.33 -5.37
N ASP A 35 0.03 -12.38 -4.70
CA ASP A 35 0.14 -12.40 -3.22
C ASP A 35 1.20 -11.42 -2.70
N THR A 36 2.02 -10.88 -3.60
CA THR A 36 3.04 -9.88 -3.30
C THR A 36 3.01 -8.82 -4.39
N GLU A 37 2.78 -7.57 -4.01
CA GLU A 37 2.68 -6.44 -4.93
C GLU A 37 3.61 -5.30 -4.51
N LYS A 38 4.21 -4.60 -5.47
CA LYS A 38 5.00 -3.39 -5.21
C LYS A 38 4.07 -2.19 -5.26
N ILE A 39 3.94 -1.48 -4.14
CA ILE A 39 3.06 -0.33 -4.01
C ILE A 39 3.90 0.93 -3.95
N LYS A 40 3.70 1.81 -4.92
CA LYS A 40 4.10 3.20 -4.86
C LYS A 40 2.95 4.02 -4.31
N ILE A 41 3.20 4.70 -3.21
CA ILE A 41 2.19 5.52 -2.56
C ILE A 41 1.94 6.74 -3.46
N SER A 42 0.69 7.06 -3.77
CA SER A 42 0.31 8.35 -4.39
C SER A 42 -0.29 9.30 -3.36
N LYS A 43 -1.00 8.75 -2.37
CA LYS A 43 -1.54 9.43 -1.21
C LYS A 43 -1.51 8.50 -0.01
N ALA A 44 -1.15 9.01 1.17
CA ALA A 44 -1.14 8.24 2.41
C ALA A 44 -2.13 8.81 3.42
N ASP A 45 -2.82 7.90 4.10
CA ASP A 45 -3.54 8.13 5.36
C ASP A 45 -3.14 7.01 6.34
N ILE A 46 -1.87 7.06 6.76
CA ILE A 46 -1.21 6.05 7.59
C ILE A 46 -0.76 6.73 8.89
N PRO A 47 -1.22 6.27 10.07
CA PRO A 47 -0.79 6.83 11.35
C PRO A 47 0.73 6.83 11.51
N GLY A 48 1.26 7.94 12.01
CA GLY A 48 2.69 8.13 12.25
C GLY A 48 3.51 8.55 11.03
N LEU A 49 2.97 8.47 9.81
CA LEU A 49 3.69 8.93 8.62
C LEU A 49 3.64 10.46 8.56
N PRO A 50 4.75 11.16 8.23
CA PRO A 50 4.73 12.62 8.12
C PRO A 50 3.70 13.10 7.10
N HIS A 51 3.05 14.23 7.38
CA HIS A 51 2.02 14.78 6.48
C HIS A 51 2.61 15.28 5.16
N ALA A 52 3.81 15.88 5.21
CA ALA A 52 4.52 16.33 4.03
C ALA A 52 5.38 15.21 3.45
N ARG A 53 5.19 14.91 2.16
CA ARG A 53 5.96 13.90 1.44
C ARG A 53 7.47 14.17 1.43
N ALA A 54 7.87 15.45 1.47
CA ALA A 54 9.29 15.83 1.50
C ALA A 54 10.02 15.32 2.75
N ASP A 55 9.28 15.04 3.83
CA ASP A 55 9.83 14.55 5.09
C ASP A 55 9.81 13.02 5.19
N TRP A 56 9.37 12.32 4.14
CA TRP A 56 9.33 10.86 4.13
C TRP A 56 10.74 10.30 3.96
N SER A 57 11.10 9.41 4.88
CA SER A 57 12.29 8.56 4.79
C SER A 57 11.89 7.09 4.75
N GLU A 58 12.77 6.25 4.24
CA GLU A 58 12.60 4.79 4.27
C GLU A 58 12.32 4.28 5.70
N ASP A 59 12.98 4.84 6.71
CA ASP A 59 12.79 4.47 8.11
C ASP A 59 11.41 4.85 8.64
N SER A 60 10.93 6.06 8.33
CA SER A 60 9.58 6.50 8.71
C SER A 60 8.52 5.62 8.07
N LEU A 61 8.67 5.32 6.77
CA LEU A 61 7.75 4.47 6.04
C LEU A 61 7.76 3.05 6.62
N LYS A 62 8.95 2.49 6.81
CA LYS A 62 9.14 1.16 7.39
C LYS A 62 8.49 1.04 8.76
N SER A 63 8.68 2.05 9.63
CA SER A 63 8.06 2.05 10.96
C SER A 63 6.54 2.11 10.92
N CYS A 64 5.95 2.80 9.93
CA CYS A 64 4.51 2.96 9.80
C CYS A 64 3.80 1.77 9.14
N ILE A 65 4.48 1.06 8.23
CA ILE A 65 3.87 -0.08 7.52
C ILE A 65 4.16 -1.42 8.20
N LYS A 66 5.21 -1.50 9.01
CA LYS A 66 5.59 -2.75 9.69
C LYS A 66 4.43 -3.21 10.58
N ASP A 67 4.02 -4.46 10.37
CA ASP A 67 2.91 -5.12 11.08
C ASP A 67 1.54 -4.40 10.90
N ALA A 68 1.45 -3.40 10.02
CA ALA A 68 0.21 -2.70 9.73
C ALA A 68 -0.59 -3.41 8.66
N PHE A 69 -1.90 -3.52 8.88
CA PHE A 69 -2.83 -3.97 7.86
C PHE A 69 -3.28 -2.77 7.02
N LEU A 70 -2.93 -2.78 5.75
CA LEU A 70 -3.08 -1.64 4.84
C LEU A 70 -4.13 -1.92 3.79
N LYS A 71 -4.90 -0.89 3.45
CA LYS A 71 -5.78 -0.85 2.28
C LYS A 71 -5.07 -0.07 1.19
N CYS A 72 -5.00 -0.63 -0.01
CA CYS A 72 -4.47 0.02 -1.20
C CYS A 72 -5.57 0.15 -2.26
N GLU A 73 -5.96 1.39 -2.55
CA GLU A 73 -6.86 1.72 -3.67
C GLU A 73 -6.02 1.99 -4.92
N ILE A 74 -6.07 1.05 -5.87
CA ILE A 74 -5.18 1.04 -7.03
C ILE A 74 -5.66 2.08 -8.06
N GLU A 75 -4.76 2.97 -8.45
CA GLU A 75 -5.03 4.01 -9.45
C GLU A 75 -4.50 3.62 -10.83
N GLN A 76 -3.29 3.04 -10.86
CA GLN A 76 -2.63 2.62 -12.10
C GLN A 76 -1.60 1.52 -11.82
N ARG A 77 -1.35 0.70 -12.84
CA ARG A 77 -0.22 -0.23 -12.91
C ARG A 77 0.77 0.34 -13.91
N GLU A 78 1.98 0.63 -13.45
CA GLU A 78 3.09 1.05 -14.32
C GLU A 78 3.61 -0.15 -15.13
N ASP A 79 4.22 0.11 -16.29
CA ASP A 79 4.83 -0.94 -17.14
C ASP A 79 5.92 -1.75 -16.41
N SER A 80 6.51 -1.14 -15.37
CA SER A 80 7.48 -1.77 -14.46
C SER A 80 6.88 -2.82 -13.52
N GLY A 81 5.55 -2.94 -13.50
CA GLY A 81 4.82 -3.79 -12.55
C GLY A 81 4.56 -3.15 -11.19
N ILE A 82 4.93 -1.88 -10.99
CA ILE A 82 4.63 -1.13 -9.76
C ILE A 82 3.19 -0.62 -9.81
N LEU A 83 2.46 -0.77 -8.70
CA LEU A 83 1.11 -0.25 -8.54
C LEU A 83 1.16 1.10 -7.83
N SER A 84 0.63 2.15 -8.47
CA SER A 84 0.39 3.42 -7.80
C SER A 84 -0.95 3.33 -7.06
N ALA A 85 -0.97 3.65 -5.76
CA ALA A 85 -2.16 3.50 -4.94
C ALA A 85 -2.30 4.59 -3.86
N LYS A 86 -3.55 4.88 -3.51
CA LYS A 86 -3.86 5.55 -2.23
C LYS A 86 -3.80 4.50 -1.14
N VAL A 87 -2.99 4.75 -0.11
CA VAL A 87 -2.73 3.79 0.96
C VAL A 87 -3.27 4.34 2.26
N SER A 88 -4.09 3.56 2.96
CA SER A 88 -4.58 3.91 4.28
C SER A 88 -4.45 2.76 5.24
N HIS A 89 -4.32 3.06 6.53
CA HIS A 89 -4.45 2.05 7.56
C HIS A 89 -5.86 1.45 7.51
N SER A 90 -5.96 0.13 7.54
CA SER A 90 -7.22 -0.60 7.67
C SER A 90 -7.24 -1.22 9.06
N GLY A 91 -8.26 -0.91 9.86
CA GLY A 91 -8.45 -1.62 11.13
C GLY A 91 -8.46 -3.14 10.90
N VAL A 92 -7.97 -3.90 11.88
CA VAL A 92 -8.03 -5.38 11.87
C VAL A 92 -9.45 -5.76 11.47
N GLY A 93 -9.57 -6.51 10.36
CA GLY A 93 -10.83 -6.72 9.65
C GLY A 93 -12.00 -6.98 10.59
N GLY A 94 -12.94 -6.04 10.65
CA GLY A 94 -14.30 -6.38 11.01
C GLY A 94 -14.86 -7.23 9.88
N TYR A 95 -14.72 -8.55 10.01
CA TYR A 95 -15.50 -9.52 9.25
C TYR A 95 -16.90 -9.61 9.83
#